data_AF-A0A1F7FH48-F1
#
_entry.id   AF-A0A1F7FH48-F1
#
_cell.length_a   1.000
_cell.length_b   1.000
_cell.length_c   1.000
_cell.angle_alpha   90.00
_cell.angle_beta   90.00
_cell.angle_gamma   90.00
#
_symmetry.space_group_name_H-M   'P 1'
#
loop_
_entity.id
_entity.type
_entity.pdbx_description
1 polymer ?
#
loop_
_entity_poly.entity_id
_entity_poly.type
_entity_poly.pdbx_seq_one_letter_code
_entity_poly.pdbx_strand_id
1 'polypeptide(L)'
;MKKIGSLLVILLTAAAGFWIGVALTRQPARVVETGRMESCLLIYRDYRSHGDQKLLAAELEKLALNPRDFQEIIDRFIFYRSRKSSMEQAMQLLKAFKMGADIDTASVYSISGLASEPFRLDAEILAVFENKPELVKKAFEG
;
A
#
# COMPACT_ATOMS: atom_id res chain seq x y z
N MET A 1 0.49 1.75 -55.98
CA MET A 1 0.98 0.93 -54.84
C MET A 1 2.07 1.60 -53.98
N LYS A 2 2.88 2.55 -54.47
CA LYS A 2 3.96 3.21 -53.68
C LYS A 2 3.49 4.07 -52.48
N LYS A 3 2.28 4.64 -52.51
CA LYS A 3 1.77 5.53 -51.44
C LYS A 3 1.38 4.80 -50.15
N ILE A 4 0.98 3.53 -50.24
CA ILE A 4 0.52 2.73 -49.09
C ILE A 4 1.72 2.26 -48.24
N GLY A 5 2.82 1.87 -48.88
CA GLY A 5 4.05 1.49 -48.18
C GLY A 5 4.66 2.66 -47.39
N SER A 6 4.65 3.87 -47.94
CA SER A 6 5.15 5.06 -47.24
C SER A 6 4.29 5.44 -46.03
N LEU A 7 2.96 5.28 -46.13
CA LEU A 7 2.02 5.59 -45.03
C LEU A 7 2.17 4.59 -43.87
N LEU A 8 2.41 3.32 -44.19
CA LEU A 8 2.61 2.27 -43.20
C LEU A 8 3.92 2.45 -42.44
N VAL A 9 5.01 2.85 -43.13
CA VAL A 9 6.29 3.19 -42.47
C VAL A 9 6.13 4.38 -41.53
N ILE A 10 5.42 5.43 -41.95
CA ILE A 10 5.17 6.62 -41.11
C ILE A 10 4.35 6.24 -39.86
N LEU A 11 3.28 5.44 -40.02
CA LEU A 11 2.47 4.96 -38.89
C LEU A 11 3.29 4.11 -37.91
N LEU A 12 4.15 3.23 -38.41
CA LEU A 12 5.02 2.41 -37.57
C LEU A 12 6.05 3.27 -36.81
N THR A 13 6.65 4.27 -37.46
CA THR A 13 7.59 5.18 -36.78
C THR A 13 6.89 6.07 -35.74
N ALA A 14 5.68 6.54 -36.03
CA ALA A 14 4.89 7.33 -35.09
C ALA A 14 4.43 6.48 -33.88
N ALA A 15 4.00 5.24 -34.13
CA ALA A 15 3.67 4.30 -33.06
C ALA A 15 4.90 3.99 -32.20
N ALA A 16 6.06 3.69 -32.82
CA ALA A 16 7.29 3.43 -32.09
C ALA A 16 7.74 4.63 -31.25
N GLY A 17 7.71 5.85 -31.81
CA GLY A 17 8.01 7.08 -31.08
C GLY A 17 7.06 7.32 -29.91
N PHE A 18 5.76 7.05 -30.10
CA PHE A 18 4.76 7.14 -29.04
C PHE A 18 5.01 6.12 -27.92
N TRP A 19 5.25 4.85 -28.25
CA TRP A 19 5.54 3.81 -27.26
C TRP A 19 6.82 4.07 -26.46
N ILE A 20 7.88 4.55 -27.13
CA ILE A 20 9.14 4.92 -26.47
C ILE A 20 8.92 6.13 -25.55
N GLY A 21 8.18 7.15 -26.00
CA GLY A 21 7.84 8.32 -25.19
C GLY A 21 7.01 7.97 -23.95
N VAL A 22 6.03 7.07 -24.09
CA VAL A 22 5.21 6.58 -22.96
C VAL A 22 6.05 5.76 -21.98
N ALA A 23 6.95 4.91 -22.48
CA ALA A 23 7.84 4.12 -21.63
C ALA A 23 8.81 5.00 -20.82
N LEU A 24 9.32 6.09 -21.42
CA LEU A 24 10.24 7.03 -20.77
C LEU A 24 9.56 7.96 -19.75
N THR A 25 8.27 8.23 -19.91
CA THR A 25 7.51 9.13 -19.02
C THR A 25 6.78 8.40 -17.89
N ARG A 26 6.75 7.05 -17.93
CA ARG A 26 6.14 6.24 -16.87
C ARG A 26 7.01 6.28 -15.61
N GLN A 27 6.41 6.70 -14.49
CA GLN A 27 7.10 6.65 -13.20
C GLN A 27 7.53 5.22 -12.84
N PRO A 28 8.65 5.04 -12.13
CA PRO A 28 9.08 3.71 -11.68
C PRO A 28 8.03 3.09 -10.77
N ALA A 29 7.79 1.79 -10.95
CA ALA A 29 6.89 1.04 -10.08
C ALA A 29 7.39 1.11 -8.62
N ARG A 30 6.46 1.30 -7.68
CA ARG A 30 6.75 1.39 -6.25
C ARG A 30 6.66 0.00 -5.62
N VAL A 31 7.68 -0.37 -4.86
CA VAL A 31 7.64 -1.53 -3.99
C VAL A 31 7.03 -1.10 -2.66
N VAL A 32 5.94 -1.76 -2.25
CA VAL A 32 5.24 -1.48 -1.01
C VAL A 32 5.69 -2.49 0.05
N GLU A 33 6.38 -1.98 1.07
CA GLU A 33 6.91 -2.78 2.18
C GLU A 33 5.80 -3.12 3.18
N THR A 34 5.54 -4.41 3.43
CA THR A 34 4.47 -4.84 4.35
C THR A 34 4.97 -5.27 5.72
N GLY A 35 6.26 -5.55 5.89
CA GLY A 35 6.81 -6.25 7.06
C GLY A 35 6.48 -5.59 8.40
N ARG A 36 6.46 -4.26 8.45
CA ARG A 36 6.10 -3.52 9.67
C ARG A 36 4.61 -3.68 10.01
N MET A 37 3.72 -3.55 9.03
CA MET A 37 2.27 -3.71 9.22
C MET A 37 1.92 -5.15 9.64
N GLU A 38 2.61 -6.13 9.07
CA GLU A 38 2.48 -7.53 9.50
C GLU A 38 2.91 -7.74 10.95
N SER A 39 4.03 -7.12 11.35
CA SER A 39 4.52 -7.17 12.73
C SER A 39 3.50 -6.54 13.69
N CYS A 40 2.89 -5.41 13.31
CA CYS A 40 1.80 -4.81 14.09
C CYS A 40 0.62 -5.75 14.28
N LEU A 41 0.21 -6.50 13.26
CA LEU A 41 -0.88 -7.48 13.38
C LEU A 41 -0.52 -8.65 14.30
N LEU A 42 0.73 -9.13 14.25
CA LEU A 42 1.21 -10.18 15.15
C LEU A 42 1.23 -9.70 16.61
N ILE A 43 1.76 -8.50 16.86
CA ILE A 43 1.76 -7.87 18.18
C ILE A 43 0.33 -7.68 18.69
N TYR A 44 -0.57 -7.19 17.84
CA TYR A 44 -1.98 -7.00 18.20
C TYR A 44 -2.66 -8.31 18.57
N ARG A 45 -2.45 -9.37 17.78
CA ARG A 45 -2.98 -10.71 18.07
C ARG A 45 -2.48 -11.20 19.44
N ASP A 46 -1.17 -11.13 19.66
CA ASP A 46 -0.55 -11.66 20.87
C ASP A 46 -0.99 -10.87 22.11
N TYR A 47 -1.11 -9.54 21.97
CA TYR A 47 -1.64 -8.67 23.02
C TYR A 47 -3.11 -8.98 23.34
N ARG A 48 -3.96 -9.22 22.33
CA ARG A 48 -5.37 -9.58 22.54
C ARG A 48 -5.53 -10.90 23.31
N SER A 49 -4.64 -11.87 23.09
CA SER A 49 -4.70 -13.17 23.76
C SER A 49 -4.22 -13.13 25.22
N HIS A 50 -3.22 -12.31 25.55
CA HIS A 50 -2.55 -12.35 26.86
C HIS A 50 -2.76 -11.09 27.72
N GLY A 51 -3.13 -9.97 27.12
CA GLY A 51 -3.32 -8.68 27.81
C GLY A 51 -2.03 -8.08 28.40
N ASP A 52 -0.84 -8.59 28.02
CA ASP A 52 0.42 -8.16 28.61
C ASP A 52 0.88 -6.80 28.04
N GLN A 53 0.63 -5.76 28.83
CA GLN A 53 0.96 -4.39 28.49
C GLN A 53 2.47 -4.10 28.48
N LYS A 54 3.26 -4.86 29.26
CA LYS A 54 4.73 -4.71 29.29
C LYS A 54 5.34 -5.32 28.04
N LEU A 55 4.86 -6.51 27.65
CA LEU A 55 5.27 -7.15 26.42
C LEU A 55 4.90 -6.30 25.20
N LEU A 56 3.69 -5.74 25.18
CA LEU A 56 3.26 -4.81 24.13
C LEU A 56 4.24 -3.64 23.99
N ALA A 57 4.58 -2.96 25.09
CA ALA A 57 5.50 -1.83 25.05
C ALA A 57 6.89 -2.23 24.51
N ALA A 58 7.42 -3.39 24.93
CA ALA A 58 8.71 -3.90 24.47
C ALA A 58 8.72 -4.24 22.98
N GLU A 59 7.64 -4.84 22.45
CA GLU A 59 7.55 -5.14 21.01
C GLU A 59 7.37 -3.87 20.16
N LEU A 60 6.63 -2.87 20.65
CA LEU A 60 6.47 -1.59 19.96
C LEU A 60 7.79 -0.81 19.88
N GLU A 61 8.62 -0.87 20.93
CA GLU A 61 9.93 -0.23 20.96
C GLU A 61 10.87 -0.80 19.88
N LYS A 62 10.85 -2.11 19.65
CA LYS A 62 11.62 -2.77 18.57
C LYS A 62 11.24 -2.27 17.18
N LEU A 63 10.00 -1.83 17.00
CA LEU A 63 9.49 -1.28 15.74
C LEU A 63 9.64 0.25 15.64
N ALA A 64 10.23 0.90 16.66
CA ALA A 64 10.27 2.35 16.81
C ALA A 64 8.88 3.00 16.68
N LEU A 65 7.83 2.30 17.14
CA LEU A 65 6.45 2.76 17.13
C LEU A 65 6.03 3.21 18.52
N ASN A 66 5.35 4.34 18.58
CA ASN A 66 4.68 4.74 19.81
C ASN A 66 3.27 4.08 19.89
N PRO A 67 2.65 4.00 21.08
CA PRO A 67 1.35 3.36 21.24
C PRO A 67 0.21 4.00 20.44
N ARG A 68 0.27 5.32 20.20
CA ARG A 68 -0.75 6.06 19.43
C ARG A 68 -0.69 5.67 17.95
N ASP A 69 0.51 5.61 17.40
CA ASP A 69 0.76 5.21 16.02
C ASP A 69 0.34 3.76 15.78
N PHE A 70 0.62 2.88 16.75
CA PHE A 70 0.14 1.51 16.72
C PHE A 70 -1.39 1.44 16.70
N GLN A 71 -2.06 2.22 17.55
CA GLN A 71 -3.51 2.28 17.57
C GLN A 71 -4.09 2.76 16.23
N GLU A 72 -3.52 3.82 15.64
CA GLU A 72 -3.94 4.33 14.32
C GLU A 72 -3.81 3.27 13.22
N ILE A 73 -2.71 2.50 13.21
CA ILE A 73 -2.52 1.39 12.28
C ILE A 73 -3.64 0.34 12.44
N ILE A 74 -3.92 -0.08 13.68
CA ILE A 74 -4.95 -1.09 13.97
C ILE A 74 -6.35 -0.57 13.61
N ASP A 75 -6.66 0.69 13.91
CA ASP A 75 -7.94 1.31 13.56
C ASP A 75 -8.16 1.34 12.04
N ARG A 76 -7.10 1.57 11.25
CA ARG A 76 -7.18 1.48 9.78
C ARG A 76 -7.40 0.05 9.27
N PHE A 77 -6.76 -0.94 9.87
CA PHE A 77 -7.09 -2.35 9.57
C PHE A 77 -8.57 -2.65 9.85
N ILE A 78 -9.11 -2.16 10.97
CA ILE A 78 -10.53 -2.31 11.32
C ILE A 78 -11.43 -1.57 10.32
N PHE A 79 -11.07 -0.34 9.94
CA PHE A 79 -11.80 0.46 8.96
C PHE A 79 -11.96 -0.28 7.63
N TYR A 80 -10.85 -0.77 7.05
CA TYR A 80 -10.90 -1.46 5.77
C TYR A 80 -11.61 -2.81 5.85
N ARG A 81 -11.46 -3.54 6.96
CA ARG A 81 -12.19 -4.80 7.17
C ARG A 81 -13.70 -4.59 7.27
N SER A 82 -14.14 -3.53 7.95
CA SER A 82 -15.56 -3.27 8.20
C SER A 82 -16.32 -2.70 6.99
N ARG A 83 -15.62 -2.16 5.98
CA ARG A 83 -16.23 -1.44 4.85
C ARG A 83 -15.77 -1.97 3.50
N LYS A 84 -16.51 -2.94 2.95
CA LYS A 84 -16.20 -3.58 1.67
C LYS A 84 -16.12 -2.60 0.49
N SER A 85 -17.04 -1.64 0.39
CA SER A 85 -17.01 -0.63 -0.69
C SER A 85 -15.78 0.28 -0.62
N SER A 86 -15.40 0.70 0.59
CA SER A 86 -14.18 1.48 0.82
C SER A 86 -12.92 0.68 0.52
N MET A 87 -12.91 -0.62 0.83
CA MET A 87 -11.82 -1.53 0.49
C MET A 87 -11.62 -1.63 -1.03
N GLU A 88 -12.69 -1.88 -1.80
CA GLU A 88 -12.59 -2.04 -3.26
C GLU A 88 -12.02 -0.78 -3.94
N GLN A 89 -12.47 0.41 -3.52
CA GLN A 89 -11.92 1.68 -4.00
C GLN A 89 -10.46 1.86 -3.60
N ALA A 90 -10.13 1.58 -2.34
CA ALA A 90 -8.77 1.68 -1.83
C ALA A 90 -7.80 0.71 -2.53
N MET A 91 -8.26 -0.48 -2.92
CA MET A 91 -7.47 -1.43 -3.70
C MET A 91 -7.18 -0.95 -5.13
N GLN A 92 -8.07 -0.16 -5.74
CA GLN A 92 -7.76 0.49 -7.01
C GLN A 92 -6.68 1.56 -6.84
N LEU A 93 -6.76 2.34 -5.76
CA LEU A 93 -5.72 3.31 -5.40
C LEU A 93 -4.38 2.61 -5.12
N LEU A 94 -4.36 1.47 -4.43
CA LEU A 94 -3.14 0.67 -4.24
C LEU A 94 -2.48 0.29 -5.57
N LYS A 95 -3.28 -0.14 -6.56
CA LYS A 95 -2.76 -0.48 -7.89
C LYS A 95 -2.14 0.73 -8.57
N ALA A 96 -2.82 1.88 -8.52
CA ALA A 96 -2.29 3.12 -9.07
C ALA A 96 -0.98 3.54 -8.36
N PHE A 97 -0.94 3.46 -7.03
CA PHE A 97 0.24 3.77 -6.22
C PHE A 97 1.43 2.88 -6.58
N LYS A 98 1.21 1.56 -6.69
CA LYS A 98 2.24 0.59 -7.14
C LYS A 98 2.75 0.88 -8.55
N MET A 99 1.94 1.49 -9.42
CA MET A 99 2.34 1.92 -10.76
C MET A 99 3.08 3.27 -10.78
N GLY A 100 3.32 3.88 -9.62
CA GLY A 100 3.96 5.17 -9.50
C GLY A 100 3.01 6.35 -9.67
N ALA A 101 1.70 6.18 -9.47
CA ALA A 101 0.80 7.33 -9.44
C ALA A 101 0.96 8.11 -8.12
N ASP A 102 0.99 9.45 -8.21
CA ASP A 102 0.89 10.31 -7.04
C ASP A 102 -0.58 10.39 -6.59
N ILE A 103 -0.84 9.91 -5.38
CA ILE A 103 -2.18 9.87 -4.81
C ILE A 103 -2.29 10.98 -3.78
N ASP A 104 -3.07 12.01 -4.12
CA ASP A 104 -3.41 13.05 -3.16
C ASP A 104 -4.47 12.53 -2.19
N THR A 105 -4.24 12.77 -0.90
CA THR A 105 -5.14 12.33 0.16
C THR A 105 -5.52 13.53 1.01
N ALA A 106 -6.81 13.66 1.32
CA ALA A 106 -7.32 14.75 2.13
C ALA A 106 -6.68 14.87 3.53
N SER A 107 -6.01 13.81 4.00
CA SER A 107 -5.23 13.83 5.24
C SER A 107 -4.04 12.87 5.14
N VAL A 108 -2.85 13.36 5.50
CA VAL A 108 -1.62 12.56 5.59
C VAL A 108 -1.38 12.22 7.06
N TYR A 109 -1.27 10.93 7.36
CA TYR A 109 -1.01 10.44 8.71
C TYR A 109 0.49 10.23 8.86
N SER A 110 1.11 11.01 9.74
CA SER A 110 2.51 10.84 10.09
C SER A 110 2.63 9.75 11.16
N ILE A 111 3.37 8.70 10.84
CA ILE A 111 3.65 7.58 11.73
C ILE A 111 5.14 7.54 12.00
N SER A 112 5.54 7.38 13.26
CA SER A 112 6.95 7.27 13.68
C SER A 112 7.65 6.17 12.89
N GLY A 113 8.85 6.48 12.38
CA GLY A 113 9.64 5.55 11.58
C GLY A 113 9.07 5.26 10.17
N LEU A 114 8.01 5.94 9.73
CA LEU A 114 7.52 5.91 8.35
C LEU A 114 7.92 7.19 7.61
N ALA A 115 8.24 7.08 6.33
CA ALA A 115 8.35 8.27 5.48
C ALA A 115 6.98 8.96 5.38
N SER A 116 6.96 10.28 5.58
CA SER A 116 5.76 11.09 5.43
C SER A 116 5.43 11.27 3.94
N GLU A 117 4.72 10.30 3.38
CA GLU A 117 4.21 10.34 2.01
C GLU A 117 2.68 10.15 2.03
N PRO A 118 1.92 10.90 1.20
CA PRO A 118 0.49 10.68 1.01
C PRO A 118 0.18 9.22 0.67
N PHE A 119 -0.90 8.68 1.23
CA PHE A 119 -1.38 7.31 1.01
C PHE A 119 -0.43 6.16 1.42
N ARG A 120 0.83 6.40 1.79
CA ARG A 120 1.80 5.32 2.05
C ARG A 120 1.36 4.35 3.14
N LEU A 121 0.86 4.87 4.27
CA LEU A 121 0.33 4.04 5.35
C LEU A 121 -0.77 3.11 4.85
N ASP A 122 -1.70 3.65 4.08
CA ASP A 122 -2.80 2.88 3.49
C ASP A 122 -2.29 1.87 2.48
N ALA A 123 -1.30 2.23 1.67
CA ALA A 123 -0.70 1.31 0.73
C ALA A 123 -0.09 0.10 1.44
N GLU A 124 0.67 0.31 2.53
CA GLU A 124 1.28 -0.77 3.32
C GLU A 124 0.19 -1.68 3.94
N ILE A 125 -0.87 -1.10 4.50
CA ILE A 125 -2.00 -1.83 5.10
C ILE A 125 -2.76 -2.64 4.03
N LEU A 126 -3.14 -2.01 2.92
CA LEU A 126 -3.88 -2.65 1.83
C LEU A 126 -3.05 -3.74 1.15
N ALA A 127 -1.73 -3.55 1.06
CA ALA A 127 -0.84 -4.59 0.56
C ALA A 127 -0.80 -5.82 1.49
N VAL A 128 -0.97 -5.67 2.81
CA VAL A 128 -1.16 -6.81 3.72
C VAL A 128 -2.49 -7.52 3.44
N PHE A 129 -3.57 -6.78 3.21
CA PHE A 129 -4.85 -7.38 2.81
C PHE A 129 -4.74 -8.16 1.49
N GLU A 130 -3.99 -7.64 0.52
CA GLU A 130 -3.76 -8.30 -0.76
C GLU A 130 -2.89 -9.55 -0.64
N ASN A 131 -1.76 -9.45 0.06
CA ASN A 131 -0.71 -10.47 0.05
C ASN A 131 -0.88 -11.52 1.16
N LYS A 132 -1.45 -11.14 2.32
CA LYS A 132 -1.53 -11.97 3.54
C LYS A 132 -2.90 -11.83 4.24
N PRO A 133 -4.03 -12.07 3.56
CA PRO A 133 -5.37 -11.94 4.15
C PRO A 133 -5.56 -12.84 5.38
N GLU A 134 -4.95 -14.02 5.40
CA GLU A 134 -5.01 -14.95 6.53
C GLU A 134 -4.37 -14.39 7.80
N LEU A 135 -3.36 -13.54 7.68
CA LEU A 135 -2.75 -12.87 8.83
C LEU A 135 -3.74 -11.90 9.48
N VAL A 136 -4.42 -11.10 8.63
CA VAL A 136 -5.46 -10.17 9.10
C VAL A 136 -6.58 -10.95 9.78
N LYS A 137 -7.06 -12.03 9.16
CA LYS A 137 -8.10 -12.87 9.72
C LYS A 137 -7.73 -13.38 11.11
N LYS A 138 -6.54 -13.98 11.24
CA LYS A 138 -6.03 -14.49 12.53
C LYS A 138 -5.87 -13.42 13.60
N ALA A 139 -5.51 -12.19 13.21
CA ALA A 139 -5.32 -11.10 14.16
C ALA A 139 -6.63 -10.60 14.77
N PHE A 140 -7.76 -10.67 14.05
CA PHE A 140 -9.02 -10.10 14.51
C PHE A 140 -10.16 -11.10 14.81
N GLU A 141 -10.11 -12.30 14.25
CA GLU A 141 -11.14 -13.34 14.42
C GLU A 141 -10.67 -14.51 15.31
N GLY A 142 -9.39 -14.52 15.68
CA GLY A 142 -8.79 -15.47 16.62
C GLY A 142 -9.20 -15.20 18.07
#